data_AF-A0A480BSX7-F1
#
_entry.id   AF-A0A480BSX7-F1
#
_cell.length_a   1.000
_cell.length_b   1.000
_cell.length_c   1.000
_cell.angle_alpha   90.00
_cell.angle_beta   90.00
_cell.angle_gamma   90.00
#
_symmetry.space_group_name_H-M   'P 1'
#
loop_
_entity.id
_entity.type
_entity.pdbx_description
1 polymer ?
#
loop_
_entity_poly.entity_id
_entity_poly.type
_entity_poly.pdbx_seq_one_letter_code
_entity_poly.pdbx_strand_id
1 'polypeptide(L)'
;MESFYLWDAIVHGGQCLFGTCEYVMFGKQRDTLVKCMELANAGKFDEALPLYRQLDPIRDLMNDIFVWNIVRKNQYSLAPIKYWFELLGMPMGPCRPPLEPYADEAMKKTVREGLLKHGVIDSVPAAAAA
;
A
#
# COMPACT_ATOMS: atom_id res chain seq x y z
N MET A 1 5.64 -1.54 -9.77
CA MET A 1 5.20 -1.73 -8.38
C MET A 1 6.37 -1.47 -7.47
N GLU A 2 6.12 -0.86 -6.31
CA GLU A 2 7.15 -0.56 -5.31
C GLU A 2 7.99 -1.78 -4.92
N SER A 3 7.39 -2.98 -4.91
CA SER A 3 8.06 -4.24 -4.59
C SER A 3 9.28 -4.57 -5.48
N PHE A 4 9.45 -3.95 -6.64
CA PHE A 4 10.63 -4.18 -7.47
C PHE A 4 11.76 -3.17 -7.23
N TYR A 5 11.49 -2.11 -6.43
CA TYR A 5 12.37 -0.95 -6.33
C TYR A 5 13.77 -1.29 -5.85
N LEU A 6 13.90 -2.14 -4.82
CA LEU A 6 15.21 -2.49 -4.29
C LEU A 6 16.12 -3.08 -5.38
N TRP A 7 15.57 -3.97 -6.22
CA TRP A 7 16.33 -4.55 -7.32
C TRP A 7 16.57 -3.57 -8.44
N ASP A 8 15.57 -2.75 -8.77
CA ASP A 8 15.69 -1.76 -9.83
C ASP A 8 16.75 -0.69 -9.51
N ALA A 9 16.75 -0.19 -8.29
CA ALA A 9 17.75 0.77 -7.80
C ALA A 9 19.17 0.18 -7.82
N ILE A 10 19.34 -1.04 -7.30
CA ILE A 10 20.66 -1.67 -7.17
C ILE A 10 21.22 -2.15 -8.51
N VAL A 11 20.38 -2.75 -9.36
CA VAL A 11 20.85 -3.43 -10.59
C VAL A 11 20.79 -2.50 -11.80
N HIS A 12 19.76 -1.65 -11.88
CA HIS A 12 19.50 -0.82 -13.07
C HIS A 12 19.68 0.69 -12.81
N GLY A 13 19.95 1.10 -11.58
CA GLY A 13 20.12 2.51 -11.21
C GLY A 13 18.79 3.27 -11.15
N GLY A 14 17.67 2.60 -10.88
CA GLY A 14 16.37 3.24 -10.67
C GLY A 14 16.40 4.28 -9.55
N GLN A 15 15.95 5.51 -9.84
CA GLN A 15 16.12 6.65 -8.94
C GLN A 15 14.87 7.04 -8.15
N CYS A 16 13.69 6.61 -8.62
CA CYS A 16 12.43 6.98 -7.99
C CYS A 16 11.34 5.95 -8.23
N LEU A 17 10.32 6.03 -7.38
CA LEU A 17 9.05 5.35 -7.59
C LEU A 17 8.07 6.32 -8.19
N PHE A 18 7.74 6.12 -9.46
CA PHE A 18 6.79 6.98 -10.18
C PHE A 18 5.40 6.35 -10.24
N GLY A 19 4.38 7.14 -9.88
CA GLY A 19 2.97 6.77 -10.10
C GLY A 19 2.42 5.73 -9.12
N THR A 20 3.06 5.49 -7.99
CA THR A 20 2.56 4.59 -6.93
C THR A 20 1.73 5.31 -5.87
N CYS A 21 0.65 4.68 -5.44
CA CYS A 21 -0.09 5.07 -4.25
C CYS A 21 0.53 4.51 -2.96
N GLU A 22 1.43 3.53 -3.07
CA GLU A 22 1.86 2.74 -1.92
C GLU A 22 2.73 3.50 -0.93
N TYR A 23 3.37 4.61 -1.32
CA TYR A 23 3.91 5.58 -0.37
C TYR A 23 2.82 6.00 0.64
N VAL A 24 1.68 6.46 0.16
CA VAL A 24 0.60 6.87 1.05
C VAL A 24 0.00 5.65 1.77
N MET A 25 -0.22 4.54 1.08
CA MET A 25 -0.90 3.37 1.65
C MET A 25 -0.12 2.73 2.80
N PHE A 26 1.20 2.82 2.85
CA PHE A 26 2.00 2.23 3.94
C PHE A 26 1.78 2.93 5.29
N GLY A 27 1.07 4.07 5.32
CA GLY A 27 0.66 4.75 6.55
C GLY A 27 1.84 4.96 7.50
N LYS A 28 1.78 4.39 8.71
CA LYS A 28 2.87 4.49 9.69
C LYS A 28 4.19 3.85 9.26
N GLN A 29 4.19 2.95 8.27
CA GLN A 29 5.40 2.32 7.75
C GLN A 29 6.05 3.09 6.60
N ARG A 30 5.55 4.29 6.28
CA ARG A 30 6.12 5.18 5.25
C ARG A 30 7.62 5.43 5.45
N ASP A 31 8.04 5.69 6.68
CA ASP A 31 9.44 5.98 6.97
C ASP A 31 10.34 4.77 6.71
N THR A 32 9.82 3.55 6.94
CA THR A 32 10.52 2.30 6.60
C THR A 32 10.72 2.18 5.08
N LEU A 33 9.70 2.51 4.27
CA LEU A 33 9.81 2.55 2.82
C LEU A 33 10.86 3.57 2.38
N VAL A 34 10.75 4.82 2.83
CA VAL A 34 11.70 5.88 2.49
C VAL A 34 13.11 5.47 2.85
N LYS A 35 13.30 4.91 4.05
CA LYS A 35 14.63 4.50 4.49
C LYS A 35 15.19 3.36 3.66
N CYS A 36 14.36 2.39 3.29
CA CYS A 36 14.74 1.34 2.35
C CYS A 36 15.19 1.93 1.01
N MET A 37 14.46 2.93 0.49
CA MET A 37 14.78 3.58 -0.78
C MET A 37 16.11 4.35 -0.72
N GLU A 38 16.35 5.10 0.36
CA GLU A 38 17.62 5.82 0.59
C GLU A 38 18.81 4.87 0.59
N LEU A 39 18.70 3.75 1.31
CA LEU A 39 19.78 2.75 1.39
C LEU A 39 20.01 2.07 0.04
N ALA A 40 18.93 1.75 -0.69
CA ALA A 40 19.03 1.18 -2.04
C ALA A 40 19.77 2.14 -2.99
N ASN A 41 19.40 3.42 -3.01
CA ASN A 41 20.05 4.45 -3.82
C ASN A 41 21.53 4.68 -3.44
N ALA A 42 21.88 4.44 -2.18
CA ALA A 42 23.26 4.50 -1.70
C ALA A 42 24.07 3.22 -1.99
N GLY A 43 23.50 2.22 -2.66
CA GLY A 43 24.15 0.94 -2.92
C GLY A 43 24.26 0.02 -1.70
N LYS A 44 23.60 0.35 -0.58
CA LYS A 44 23.67 -0.37 0.71
C LYS A 44 22.63 -1.50 0.76
N PHE A 45 22.79 -2.49 -0.10
CA PHE A 45 21.83 -3.58 -0.26
C PHE A 45 21.57 -4.36 1.05
N ASP A 46 22.62 -4.75 1.77
CA ASP A 46 22.49 -5.55 3.00
C ASP A 46 21.75 -4.82 4.12
N GLU A 47 21.85 -3.49 4.17
CA GLU A 47 21.10 -2.65 5.12
C GLU A 47 19.64 -2.44 4.66
N ALA A 48 19.40 -2.37 3.35
CA ALA A 48 18.08 -2.15 2.78
C ALA A 48 17.18 -3.40 2.82
N LEU A 49 17.75 -4.59 2.61
CA LEU A 49 17.01 -5.84 2.48
C LEU A 49 16.11 -6.17 3.70
N PRO A 50 16.55 -6.00 4.96
CA PRO A 50 15.68 -6.22 6.12
C PRO A 50 14.47 -5.27 6.16
N LEU A 51 14.67 -3.99 5.84
CA LEU A 51 13.58 -3.00 5.77
C LEU A 51 12.62 -3.32 4.63
N TYR A 52 13.16 -3.72 3.48
CA TYR A 52 12.37 -4.21 2.36
C TYR A 52 11.48 -5.37 2.83
N ARG A 53 12.04 -6.39 3.49
CA ARG A 53 11.26 -7.56 3.96
C ARG A 53 10.22 -7.23 5.03
N GLN A 54 10.48 -6.21 5.85
CA GLN A 54 9.51 -5.73 6.83
C GLN A 54 8.20 -5.26 6.17
N LEU A 55 8.27 -4.78 4.92
CA LEU A 55 7.14 -4.27 4.16
C LEU A 55 6.37 -5.37 3.41
N ASP A 56 6.91 -6.60 3.32
CA ASP A 56 6.29 -7.72 2.60
C ASP A 56 4.84 -8.00 3.02
N PRO A 57 4.47 -8.01 4.32
CA PRO A 57 3.08 -8.26 4.71
C PRO A 57 2.08 -7.22 4.19
N ILE A 58 2.52 -5.97 4.00
CA ILE A 58 1.68 -4.91 3.42
C ILE A 58 1.58 -5.04 1.91
N ARG A 59 2.68 -5.45 1.25
CA ARG A 59 2.66 -5.76 -0.19
C ARG A 59 1.76 -6.95 -0.49
N ASP A 60 1.78 -7.98 0.36
CA ASP A 60 0.89 -9.14 0.23
C ASP A 60 -0.58 -8.74 0.38
N LEU A 61 -0.90 -7.95 1.40
CA LEU A 61 -2.24 -7.38 1.56
C LEU A 61 -2.66 -6.57 0.32
N MET A 62 -1.78 -5.70 -0.18
CA MET A 62 -2.04 -4.91 -1.39
C MET A 62 -2.29 -5.81 -2.61
N ASN A 63 -1.47 -6.86 -2.80
CA ASN A 63 -1.65 -7.81 -3.89
C ASN A 63 -3.03 -8.49 -3.82
N ASP A 64 -3.46 -8.91 -2.63
CA ASP A 64 -4.76 -9.56 -2.43
C ASP A 64 -5.95 -8.65 -2.72
N ILE A 65 -5.92 -7.41 -2.23
CA ILE A 65 -7.05 -6.48 -2.37
C ILE A 65 -7.10 -5.80 -3.73
N PHE A 66 -5.98 -5.75 -4.45
CA PHE A 66 -5.86 -4.94 -5.66
C PHE A 66 -5.45 -5.76 -6.87
N VAL A 67 -4.25 -6.32 -6.86
CA VAL A 67 -3.68 -7.01 -8.03
C VAL A 67 -4.52 -8.25 -8.38
N TRP A 68 -4.88 -9.05 -7.38
CA TRP A 68 -5.71 -10.24 -7.61
C TRP A 68 -7.14 -9.92 -8.04
N ASN A 69 -7.67 -8.73 -7.72
CA ASN A 69 -8.97 -8.30 -8.26
C ASN A 69 -8.89 -8.03 -9.77
N ILE A 70 -7.77 -7.49 -10.27
CA ILE A 70 -7.54 -7.34 -11.71
C ILE A 70 -7.57 -8.72 -12.38
N VAL A 71 -6.86 -9.70 -11.80
CA VAL A 71 -6.79 -11.05 -12.39
C VAL A 71 -8.15 -11.77 -12.35
N ARG A 72 -8.87 -11.70 -11.21
CA ARG A 72 -10.12 -12.48 -11.01
C ARG A 72 -11.33 -11.85 -11.71
N LYS A 73 -11.39 -10.52 -11.80
CA LYS A 73 -12.57 -9.78 -12.29
C LYS A 73 -12.30 -9.07 -13.62
N ASN A 74 -11.07 -9.12 -14.14
CA ASN A 74 -10.62 -8.29 -15.26
C ASN A 74 -10.94 -6.80 -15.05
N GLN A 75 -10.87 -6.34 -13.79
CA GLN A 75 -11.33 -5.02 -13.39
C GLN A 75 -10.38 -4.42 -12.36
N TYR A 76 -9.97 -3.18 -12.63
CA TYR A 76 -9.19 -2.36 -11.70
C TYR A 76 -10.10 -1.83 -10.59
N SER A 77 -10.25 -2.61 -9.52
CA SER A 77 -11.16 -2.29 -8.41
C SER A 77 -10.56 -1.22 -7.51
N LEU A 78 -11.03 0.02 -7.64
CA LEU A 78 -10.55 1.16 -6.86
C LEU A 78 -11.20 1.26 -5.47
N ALA A 79 -12.40 0.72 -5.28
CA ALA A 79 -13.15 0.88 -4.04
C ALA A 79 -12.42 0.36 -2.79
N PRO A 80 -11.69 -0.78 -2.82
CA PRO A 80 -10.88 -1.24 -1.68
C PRO A 80 -9.72 -0.30 -1.36
N ILE A 81 -9.07 0.27 -2.39
CA ILE A 81 -8.00 1.27 -2.20
C ILE A 81 -8.57 2.53 -1.57
N LYS A 82 -9.69 3.04 -2.10
CA LYS A 82 -10.34 4.21 -1.54
C LYS A 82 -10.68 4.02 -0.05
N TYR A 83 -11.20 2.85 0.31
CA TYR A 83 -11.47 2.51 1.70
C TYR A 83 -10.20 2.48 2.58
N TRP A 84 -9.09 1.93 2.07
CA TRP A 84 -7.80 2.01 2.77
C TRP A 84 -7.40 3.48 3.02
N PHE A 85 -7.49 4.34 2.02
CA PHE A 85 -7.19 5.77 2.16
C PHE A 85 -8.13 6.45 3.18
N GLU A 86 -9.40 6.08 3.25
CA GLU A 86 -10.32 6.56 4.29
C GLU A 86 -9.89 6.13 5.69
N LEU A 87 -9.40 4.90 5.86
CA LEU A 87 -8.83 4.43 7.14
C LEU A 87 -7.54 5.18 7.51
N LEU A 88 -6.83 5.74 6.54
CA LEU A 88 -5.69 6.63 6.74
C LEU A 88 -6.11 8.10 6.96
N GLY A 89 -7.41 8.40 7.04
CA GLY A 89 -7.94 9.74 7.29
C GLY A 89 -8.11 10.61 6.04
N MET A 90 -8.03 10.04 4.83
CA MET A 90 -8.23 10.79 3.58
C MET A 90 -9.62 10.54 3.01
N PRO A 91 -10.46 11.57 2.84
CA PRO A 91 -11.81 11.40 2.30
C PRO A 91 -11.75 11.08 0.79
N MET A 92 -12.15 9.87 0.39
CA MET A 92 -12.03 9.41 -1.02
C MET A 92 -13.35 9.37 -1.78
N GLY A 93 -14.48 9.29 -1.07
CA GLY A 93 -15.82 9.25 -1.65
C GLY A 93 -16.06 8.02 -2.55
N PRO A 94 -17.25 7.90 -3.16
CA PRO A 94 -17.58 6.75 -3.98
C PRO A 94 -16.74 6.68 -5.26
N CYS A 95 -16.54 5.47 -5.80
CA CYS A 95 -16.13 5.30 -7.18
C CYS A 95 -17.24 5.75 -8.14
N ARG A 96 -16.83 6.24 -9.32
CA ARG A 96 -17.77 6.57 -10.41
C ARG A 96 -18.09 5.31 -11.22
N PRO A 97 -19.27 5.22 -11.85
CA PRO A 97 -19.58 4.17 -12.81
C PRO A 97 -18.49 4.04 -13.89
N PRO A 98 -18.18 2.82 -14.37
CA PRO A 98 -18.89 1.56 -14.13
C PRO A 98 -18.38 0.76 -12.91
N LEU A 99 -17.50 1.33 -12.08
CA LEU A 99 -16.99 0.64 -10.91
C LEU A 99 -18.02 0.62 -9.79
N GLU A 100 -17.98 -0.43 -8.98
CA GLU A 100 -18.74 -0.47 -7.73
C GLU A 100 -18.39 0.74 -6.86
N PRO A 101 -19.39 1.47 -6.34
CA PRO A 101 -19.15 2.74 -5.64
C PRO A 101 -18.33 2.54 -4.35
N TYR A 102 -18.47 1.39 -3.69
CA TYR A 102 -17.82 1.07 -2.42
C TYR A 102 -17.35 -0.39 -2.39
N ALA A 103 -16.36 -0.69 -1.54
CA ALA A 103 -15.96 -2.06 -1.26
C ALA A 103 -17.06 -2.80 -0.49
N ASP A 104 -17.22 -4.10 -0.73
CA ASP A 104 -18.12 -4.94 0.06
C ASP A 104 -17.60 -5.13 1.51
N GLU A 105 -18.47 -5.59 2.41
CA GLU A 105 -18.15 -5.70 3.84
C GLU A 105 -17.04 -6.73 4.12
N ALA A 106 -16.95 -7.80 3.32
CA ALA A 106 -15.89 -8.79 3.47
C ALA A 106 -14.52 -8.17 3.14
N MET A 107 -14.44 -7.42 2.05
CA MET A 107 -13.24 -6.69 1.64
C MET A 107 -12.88 -5.58 2.64
N LYS A 108 -13.86 -4.81 3.12
CA LYS A 108 -13.61 -3.81 4.17
C LYS A 108 -13.01 -4.45 5.43
N LYS A 109 -13.56 -5.59 5.86
CA LYS A 109 -13.03 -6.34 7.00
C LYS A 109 -11.59 -6.78 6.74
N THR A 110 -11.29 -7.39 5.59
CA THR A 110 -9.93 -7.80 5.22
C THR A 110 -8.94 -6.64 5.23
N VAL A 111 -9.30 -5.50 4.61
CA VAL A 111 -8.45 -4.30 4.61
C VAL A 111 -8.23 -3.85 6.05
N ARG A 112 -9.29 -3.56 6.81
CA ARG A 112 -9.17 -3.01 8.16
C ARG A 112 -8.36 -3.90 9.10
N GLU A 113 -8.64 -5.21 9.12
CA GLU A 113 -7.93 -6.17 9.96
C GLU A 113 -6.47 -6.32 9.54
N GLY A 114 -6.18 -6.34 8.24
CA GLY A 114 -4.82 -6.37 7.71
C GLY A 114 -4.01 -5.14 8.13
N LEU A 115 -4.57 -3.95 7.98
CA LEU A 115 -3.88 -2.69 8.36
C LEU A 115 -3.62 -2.60 9.86
N LEU A 116 -4.56 -3.05 10.70
CA LEU A 116 -4.38 -3.13 12.15
C LEU A 116 -3.31 -4.15 12.53
N LYS A 117 -3.41 -5.37 12.00
CA LYS A 117 -2.49 -6.48 12.27
C LYS A 117 -1.05 -6.10 11.95
N HIS A 118 -0.85 -5.33 10.89
CA HIS A 118 0.48 -4.93 10.43
C HIS A 118 0.86 -3.51 10.87
N GLY A 119 0.08 -2.85 11.73
CA GLY A 119 0.46 -1.55 12.31
C GLY A 119 0.54 -0.40 11.31
N VAL A 120 -0.20 -0.47 10.21
CA VAL A 120 -0.35 0.65 9.25
C VAL A 120 -1.26 1.73 9.83
N ILE A 121 -2.26 1.31 10.62
CA ILE A 121 -3.21 2.17 11.36
C ILE A 121 -3.31 1.71 12.82
N ASP A 122 -3.80 2.59 13.70
CA ASP A 122 -4.08 2.26 15.11
C ASP A 122 -5.48 1.66 15.31
N SER A 123 -5.67 0.97 16.43
CA SER A 123 -6.98 0.47 16.86
C SER A 123 -7.98 1.57 17.19
N VAL A 124 -7.50 2.77 17.51
CA VAL A 124 -8.31 3.97 17.63
C VAL A 124 -8.52 4.51 16.22
N PRO A 125 -9.77 4.65 15.75
CA PRO A 125 -10.01 5.30 14.47
C PRO A 125 -9.33 6.67 14.50
N ALA A 126 -8.64 7.04 13.42
CA ALA A 126 -8.38 8.44 13.13
C ALA A 126 -9.76 9.11 13.08
N ALA A 127 -10.20 9.63 14.22
CA ALA A 127 -11.56 10.08 14.41
C ALA A 127 -11.83 11.20 13.41
N ALA A 128 -12.94 11.06 12.68
CA ALA A 128 -13.92 12.12 12.44
C ALA A 128 -13.40 13.55 12.64
N ALA A 129 -12.49 13.99 11.76
CA ALA A 129 -12.08 15.39 11.66
C ALA A 129 -12.92 16.06 10.58
N ALA A 130 -14.21 16.24 10.87
CA ALA A 130 -15.12 17.15 10.21
C ALA A 130 -16.09 17.71 11.26
#